data_AF-A0A939T376-F1
#
_entry.id   AF-A0A939T376-F1
#
_cell.length_a   1.000
_cell.length_b   1.000
_cell.length_c   1.000
_cell.angle_alpha   90.00
_cell.angle_beta   90.00
_cell.angle_gamma   90.00
#
_symmetry.space_group_name_H-M   'P 1'
#
loop_
_entity.id
_entity.type
_entity.pdbx_description
1 polymer ?
#
loop_
_entity_poly.entity_id
_entity_poly.type
_entity_poly.pdbx_seq_one_letter_code
_entity_poly.pdbx_strand_id
1 'polypeptide(L)'
;MVSDTTRLQLPTDHSALDLYLALLQDRLPVYVGTVSEVLGRVGQGTVRENLRDAARATIDFYCQILAAKLAVIADPLQVARLRQVLLKRGMGQHQAEENVARYLRLERDAGGVGAGVEPGAVARLLIGACINYAFNRLLMGESEIPERGEYAADIVRGISLG
;
A
#
# COMPACT_ATOMS: atom_id res chain seq x y z
N MET A 1 -35.80 -10.24 37.26
CA MET A 1 -34.42 -10.00 37.68
C MET A 1 -33.56 -9.97 36.44
N VAL A 2 -32.90 -8.83 36.22
CA VAL A 2 -32.30 -8.35 34.97
C VAL A 2 -30.98 -9.05 34.68
N SER A 3 -30.75 -9.45 33.43
CA SER A 3 -29.45 -9.27 32.77
C SER A 3 -29.68 -9.08 31.28
N ASP A 4 -29.91 -7.80 31.00
CA ASP A 4 -29.95 -7.17 29.71
C ASP A 4 -28.64 -7.47 28.98
N THR A 5 -28.74 -8.14 27.83
CA THR A 5 -27.58 -8.36 26.95
C THR A 5 -27.37 -7.05 26.23
N THR A 6 -26.67 -6.12 26.89
CA THR A 6 -26.16 -4.90 26.27
C THR A 6 -25.25 -5.33 25.13
N ARG A 7 -25.82 -5.45 23.93
CA ARG A 7 -25.05 -5.30 22.69
C ARG A 7 -24.24 -4.05 22.90
N LEU A 8 -22.91 -4.15 22.81
CA LEU A 8 -22.09 -2.97 22.62
C LEU A 8 -22.59 -2.32 21.34
N GLN A 9 -23.52 -1.38 21.50
CA GLN A 9 -23.93 -0.48 20.45
C GLN A 9 -22.76 0.49 20.34
N LEU A 10 -21.79 0.09 19.50
CA LEU A 10 -20.71 0.98 19.08
C LEU A 10 -21.39 2.26 18.56
N PRO A 11 -20.91 3.44 18.97
CA PRO A 11 -21.54 4.71 18.65
C PRO A 11 -21.81 4.84 17.15
N THR A 12 -22.93 5.47 16.82
CA THR A 12 -23.51 5.66 15.49
C THR A 12 -22.70 6.60 14.58
N ASP A 13 -21.38 6.63 14.73
CA ASP A 13 -20.49 7.58 14.07
C ASP A 13 -19.64 6.84 13.03
N HIS A 14 -20.20 6.73 11.82
CA HIS A 14 -19.59 6.17 10.59
C HIS A 14 -19.22 4.68 10.68
N SER A 15 -19.72 3.86 9.75
CA SER A 15 -19.26 2.46 9.67
C SER A 15 -17.73 2.42 9.48
N ALA A 16 -17.05 1.35 9.90
CA ALA A 16 -15.60 1.21 9.65
C ALA A 16 -15.27 1.43 8.16
N LEU A 17 -16.20 1.04 7.28
CA LEU A 17 -16.16 1.33 5.86
C LEU A 17 -16.21 2.82 5.54
N ASP A 18 -17.11 3.59 6.15
CA ASP A 18 -17.20 5.03 5.91
C ASP A 18 -15.93 5.76 6.37
N LEU A 19 -15.38 5.38 7.54
CA LEU A 19 -14.08 5.89 8.00
C LEU A 19 -12.95 5.54 7.02
N TYR A 20 -12.88 4.28 6.57
CA TYR A 20 -11.88 3.85 5.61
C TYR A 20 -12.00 4.60 4.28
N LEU A 21 -13.23 4.83 3.78
CA LEU A 21 -13.47 5.57 2.56
C LEU A 21 -13.13 7.06 2.70
N ALA A 22 -13.39 7.67 3.85
CA ALA A 22 -13.00 9.05 4.14
C ALA A 22 -11.46 9.19 4.18
N LEU A 23 -10.77 8.28 4.86
CA LEU A 23 -9.30 8.23 4.87
C LEU A 23 -8.73 7.99 3.48
N LEU A 24 -9.31 7.09 2.68
CA LEU A 24 -8.91 6.90 1.29
C LEU A 24 -9.08 8.19 0.48
N GLN A 25 -10.22 8.87 0.61
CA GLN A 25 -10.47 10.11 -0.12
C GLN A 25 -9.45 11.21 0.23
N ASP A 26 -9.03 11.28 1.48
CA ASP A 26 -8.07 12.26 1.98
C ASP A 26 -6.62 11.91 1.58
N ARG A 27 -6.21 10.65 1.75
CA ARG A 27 -4.79 10.23 1.62
C ARG A 27 -4.40 9.73 0.23
N LEU A 28 -5.34 9.16 -0.53
CA LEU A 28 -5.04 8.56 -1.83
C LEU A 28 -4.54 9.58 -2.87
N PRO A 29 -5.08 10.80 -2.99
CA PRO A 29 -4.60 11.77 -3.99
C PRO A 29 -3.13 12.15 -3.80
N VAL A 30 -2.71 12.36 -2.55
CA VAL A 30 -1.31 12.67 -2.21
C VAL A 30 -0.42 11.50 -2.57
N TYR A 31 -0.79 10.28 -2.17
CA TYR A 31 -0.05 9.06 -2.49
C TYR A 31 0.10 8.86 -4.01
N VAL A 32 -1.00 8.97 -4.76
CA VAL A 32 -1.00 8.82 -6.22
C VAL A 32 -0.13 9.88 -6.89
N GLY A 33 -0.18 11.13 -6.43
CA GLY A 33 0.67 12.21 -6.93
C GLY A 33 2.16 11.90 -6.72
N THR A 34 2.55 11.58 -5.49
CA THR A 34 3.95 11.27 -5.15
C THR A 34 4.48 10.05 -5.91
N VAL A 35 3.73 8.95 -5.95
CA VAL A 35 4.17 7.74 -6.66
C VAL A 35 4.23 7.96 -8.17
N SER A 36 3.30 8.71 -8.75
CA SER A 36 3.32 9.01 -10.19
C SER A 36 4.52 9.88 -10.57
N GLU A 37 4.88 10.85 -9.72
CA GLU A 37 6.08 11.66 -9.91
C GLU A 37 7.34 10.80 -9.87
N VAL A 38 7.50 9.96 -8.84
CA VAL A 38 8.68 9.09 -8.68
C VAL A 38 8.79 8.08 -9.82
N LEU A 39 7.70 7.40 -10.15
CA LEU A 39 7.68 6.39 -11.22
C LEU A 39 7.63 7.00 -12.63
N GLY A 40 7.55 8.33 -12.74
CA GLY A 40 7.71 9.07 -14.00
C GLY A 40 9.17 9.33 -14.38
N ARG A 41 10.12 9.09 -13.47
CA ARG A 41 11.56 9.34 -13.63
C ARG A 41 12.27 8.25 -14.45
N VAL A 42 11.62 7.72 -15.48
CA VAL A 42 12.19 6.66 -16.31
C VAL A 42 13.49 7.14 -16.94
N GLY A 43 14.57 6.38 -16.76
CA GLY A 43 15.91 6.72 -17.25
C GLY A 43 16.57 7.88 -16.50
N GLN A 44 16.01 8.33 -15.38
CA GLN A 44 16.55 9.40 -14.52
C GLN A 44 16.89 8.84 -13.14
N GLY A 45 18.13 9.06 -12.70
CA GLY A 45 18.65 8.44 -11.48
C GLY A 45 18.80 6.92 -11.64
N THR A 46 18.91 6.20 -10.52
CA THR A 46 18.93 4.73 -10.55
C THR A 46 17.55 4.14 -10.31
N VAL A 47 17.29 2.99 -10.92
CA VAL A 47 16.04 2.23 -10.67
C VAL A 47 15.86 1.95 -9.17
N ARG A 48 16.95 1.66 -8.45
CA ARG A 48 16.92 1.43 -7.00
C ARG A 48 16.48 2.68 -6.22
N GLU A 49 16.99 3.85 -6.55
CA GLU A 49 16.57 5.09 -5.87
C GLU A 49 15.08 5.38 -6.09
N ASN A 50 14.60 5.25 -7.33
CA ASN A 50 13.20 5.45 -7.66
C ASN A 50 12.29 4.43 -6.94
N LEU A 51 12.67 3.14 -6.91
CA LEU A 51 11.92 2.13 -6.17
C LEU A 51 11.92 2.38 -4.66
N ARG A 52 13.03 2.87 -4.08
CA ARG A 52 13.12 3.23 -2.66
C ARG A 52 12.18 4.38 -2.33
N ASP A 53 12.16 5.42 -3.16
CA ASP A 53 11.30 6.58 -2.96
C ASP A 53 9.81 6.19 -3.10
N ALA A 54 9.48 5.34 -4.07
CA ALA A 54 8.13 4.79 -4.23
C ALA A 54 7.72 3.89 -3.05
N ALA A 55 8.65 3.09 -2.52
CA ALA A 55 8.41 2.26 -1.34
C ALA A 55 8.14 3.11 -0.10
N ARG A 56 8.91 4.18 0.13
CA ARG A 56 8.68 5.12 1.23
C ARG A 56 7.29 5.73 1.17
N ALA A 57 6.89 6.27 0.01
CA ALA A 57 5.55 6.83 -0.18
C ALA A 57 4.44 5.79 0.03
N THR A 58 4.68 4.54 -0.40
CA THR A 58 3.73 3.43 -0.22
C THR A 58 3.60 3.01 1.23
N ILE A 59 4.71 2.93 1.96
CA ILE A 59 4.70 2.67 3.41
C ILE A 59 3.93 3.78 4.13
N ASP A 60 4.21 5.04 3.83
CA ASP A 60 3.54 6.21 4.43
C ASP A 60 2.03 6.14 4.26
N PHE A 61 1.59 5.82 3.05
CA PHE A 61 0.17 5.66 2.74
C PHE A 61 -0.46 4.53 3.55
N TYR A 62 0.14 3.34 3.54
CA TYR A 62 -0.43 2.20 4.26
C TYR A 62 -0.42 2.39 5.78
N CYS A 63 0.59 3.06 6.36
CA CYS A 63 0.59 3.37 7.80
C CYS A 63 -0.61 4.23 8.21
N GLN A 64 -1.14 5.06 7.30
CA GLN A 64 -2.27 5.96 7.59
C GLN A 64 -3.63 5.30 7.41
N ILE A 65 -3.74 4.28 6.53
CA ILE A 65 -5.05 3.70 6.18
C ILE A 65 -5.28 2.28 6.72
N LEU A 66 -4.21 1.58 7.14
CA LEU A 66 -4.28 0.14 7.39
C LEU A 66 -5.18 -0.23 8.57
N ALA A 67 -5.16 0.54 9.66
CA ALA A 67 -6.01 0.25 10.82
C ALA A 67 -7.51 0.27 10.47
N ALA A 68 -7.97 1.30 9.76
CA ALA A 68 -9.35 1.38 9.28
C ALA A 68 -9.67 0.26 8.27
N LYS A 69 -8.73 -0.06 7.38
CA LYS A 69 -8.87 -1.19 6.44
C LYS A 69 -9.04 -2.52 7.19
N LEU A 70 -8.27 -2.77 8.25
CA LEU A 70 -8.36 -3.98 9.07
C LEU A 70 -9.72 -4.09 9.77
N ALA A 71 -10.26 -2.99 10.28
CA ALA A 71 -11.60 -2.95 10.88
C ALA A 71 -12.70 -3.30 9.85
N VAL A 72 -12.56 -2.87 8.59
CA VAL A 72 -13.49 -3.24 7.51
C VAL A 72 -13.42 -4.73 7.19
N ILE A 73 -12.22 -5.30 7.08
CA ILE A 73 -12.06 -6.70 6.67
C ILE A 73 -12.44 -7.71 7.77
N ALA A 74 -12.54 -7.26 9.02
CA ALA A 74 -13.02 -8.07 10.14
C ALA A 74 -14.53 -8.39 10.05
N ASP A 75 -15.29 -7.66 9.23
CA ASP A 75 -16.72 -7.86 9.01
C ASP A 75 -17.02 -8.27 7.55
N PRO A 76 -17.46 -9.51 7.29
CA PRO A 76 -17.77 -9.99 5.93
C PRO A 76 -18.79 -9.14 5.17
N LEU A 77 -19.76 -8.54 5.86
CA LEU A 77 -20.76 -7.67 5.22
C LEU A 77 -20.11 -6.37 4.74
N GLN A 78 -19.21 -5.80 5.54
CA GLN A 78 -18.46 -4.62 5.14
C GLN A 78 -17.43 -4.92 4.05
N VAL A 79 -16.82 -6.10 4.03
CA VAL A 79 -16.00 -6.56 2.90
C VAL A 79 -16.80 -6.61 1.60
N ALA A 80 -18.01 -7.17 1.65
CA ALA A 80 -18.88 -7.24 0.47
C ALA A 80 -19.21 -5.83 -0.06
N ARG A 81 -19.55 -4.89 0.85
CA ARG A 81 -19.80 -3.49 0.49
C ARG A 81 -18.56 -2.79 -0.06
N LEU A 82 -17.40 -2.97 0.57
CA LEU A 82 -16.14 -2.41 0.10
C LEU A 82 -15.84 -2.86 -1.33
N ARG A 83 -15.99 -4.15 -1.64
CA ARG A 83 -15.80 -4.67 -3.01
C ARG A 83 -16.70 -3.96 -4.02
N GLN A 84 -17.97 -3.73 -3.69
CA GLN A 84 -18.90 -3.01 -4.57
C GLN A 84 -18.48 -1.56 -4.79
N VAL A 85 -18.01 -0.85 -3.75
CA VAL A 85 -17.53 0.53 -3.87
C VAL A 85 -16.27 0.61 -4.73
N LEU A 86 -15.31 -0.29 -4.48
CA LEU A 86 -14.06 -0.36 -5.25
C LEU A 86 -14.31 -0.63 -6.74
N LEU A 87 -15.17 -1.61 -7.06
CA LEU A 87 -15.58 -1.90 -8.43
C LEU A 87 -16.20 -0.69 -9.12
N LYS A 88 -17.14 0.00 -8.48
CA LYS A 88 -17.80 1.20 -9.04
C LYS A 88 -16.84 2.36 -9.30
N ARG A 89 -15.78 2.49 -8.49
CA ARG A 89 -14.77 3.55 -8.61
C ARG A 89 -13.60 3.18 -9.53
N GLY A 90 -13.61 1.97 -10.12
CA GLY A 90 -12.45 1.46 -10.88
C GLY A 90 -11.19 1.33 -10.03
N MET A 91 -11.32 1.23 -8.70
CA MET A 91 -10.21 1.13 -7.77
C MET A 91 -9.89 -0.34 -7.51
N GLY A 92 -8.69 -0.77 -7.85
CA GLY A 92 -8.19 -2.13 -7.56
C GLY A 92 -7.01 -2.12 -6.60
N GLN A 93 -6.92 -3.12 -5.71
CA GLN A 93 -5.72 -3.33 -4.89
C GLN A 93 -4.45 -3.55 -5.75
N HIS A 94 -4.62 -4.07 -6.97
CA HIS A 94 -3.56 -4.29 -7.93
C HIS A 94 -2.98 -3.00 -8.55
N GLN A 95 -3.60 -1.82 -8.32
CA GLN A 95 -3.17 -0.59 -9.00
C GLN A 95 -1.76 -0.14 -8.62
N ALA A 96 -1.37 -0.30 -7.35
CA ALA A 96 -0.02 0.02 -6.88
C ALA A 96 1.02 -0.92 -7.52
N GLU A 97 0.72 -2.22 -7.59
CA GLU A 97 1.57 -3.21 -8.26
C GLU A 97 1.71 -2.91 -9.75
N GLU A 98 0.60 -2.59 -10.44
CA GLU A 98 0.61 -2.31 -11.87
C GLU A 98 1.42 -1.05 -12.21
N ASN A 99 1.35 -0.01 -11.36
CA ASN A 99 2.16 1.19 -11.56
C ASN A 99 3.66 0.89 -11.46
N VAL A 100 4.09 0.11 -10.46
CA VAL A 100 5.50 -0.30 -10.31
C VAL A 100 5.92 -1.22 -11.45
N ALA A 101 5.07 -2.19 -11.82
CA ALA A 101 5.36 -3.12 -12.91
C ALA A 101 5.49 -2.38 -14.25
N ARG A 102 4.65 -1.36 -14.50
CA ARG A 102 4.75 -0.50 -15.70
C ARG A 102 6.06 0.27 -15.72
N TYR A 103 6.43 0.90 -14.61
CA TYR A 103 7.71 1.59 -14.48
C TYR A 103 8.90 0.67 -14.80
N LEU A 104 8.92 -0.52 -14.21
CA LEU A 104 9.98 -1.51 -14.44
C LEU A 104 10.03 -2.04 -15.88
N ARG A 105 8.90 -2.15 -16.57
CA ARG A 105 8.88 -2.46 -18.01
C ARG A 105 9.54 -1.36 -18.83
N LEU A 106 9.22 -0.10 -18.53
CA LEU A 106 9.83 1.04 -19.23
C LEU A 106 11.33 1.15 -18.96
N GLU A 107 11.77 0.89 -17.72
CA GLU A 107 13.20 0.84 -17.37
C GLU A 107 13.92 -0.33 -18.05
N ARG A 108 13.26 -1.49 -18.19
CA ARG A 108 13.82 -2.61 -18.96
C ARG A 108 14.02 -2.23 -20.42
N ASP A 109 13.04 -1.57 -21.02
CA ASP A 109 13.12 -1.11 -22.41
C ASP A 109 14.19 -0.01 -22.60
N ALA A 110 14.48 0.76 -21.54
CA ALA A 110 15.56 1.75 -21.48
C ALA A 110 16.93 1.17 -21.09
N GLY A 111 17.02 -0.13 -20.77
CA GLY A 111 18.26 -0.81 -20.36
C GLY A 111 18.64 -0.66 -18.88
N GLY A 112 17.80 -0.04 -18.05
CA GLY A 112 17.99 0.09 -16.60
C GLY A 112 17.63 -1.16 -15.79
N VAL A 113 16.92 -2.11 -16.41
CA VAL A 113 16.55 -3.41 -15.81
C VAL A 113 16.91 -4.55 -16.77
N GLY A 114 17.49 -5.63 -16.25
CA GLY A 114 17.89 -6.80 -17.03
C GLY A 114 16.71 -7.51 -17.71
N ALA A 115 16.94 -8.05 -18.90
CA ALA A 115 15.89 -8.68 -19.72
C ALA A 115 15.21 -9.90 -19.05
N GLY A 116 15.91 -10.60 -18.13
CA GLY A 116 15.39 -11.74 -17.39
C GLY A 116 14.57 -11.37 -16.14
N VAL A 117 14.43 -10.08 -15.82
CA VAL A 117 13.64 -9.64 -14.65
C VAL A 117 12.16 -9.67 -15.00
N GLU A 118 11.36 -10.29 -14.13
CA GLU A 118 9.90 -10.30 -14.19
C GLU A 118 9.31 -9.09 -13.44
N PRO A 119 8.88 -8.02 -14.15
CA PRO A 119 8.49 -6.75 -13.51
C PRO A 119 7.31 -6.90 -12.54
N GLY A 120 6.36 -7.76 -12.87
CA GLY A 120 5.19 -8.03 -12.03
C GLY A 120 5.56 -8.76 -10.73
N ALA A 121 6.57 -9.65 -10.75
CA ALA A 121 7.04 -10.31 -9.55
C ALA A 121 7.73 -9.33 -8.61
N VAL A 122 8.61 -8.48 -9.16
CA VAL A 122 9.26 -7.41 -8.40
C VAL A 122 8.25 -6.46 -7.78
N ALA A 123 7.23 -6.04 -8.53
CA ALA A 123 6.19 -5.16 -8.03
C ALA A 123 5.41 -5.77 -6.85
N ARG A 124 5.00 -7.04 -6.96
CA ARG A 124 4.32 -7.75 -5.87
C ARG A 124 5.19 -7.88 -4.62
N LEU A 125 6.47 -8.19 -4.79
CA LEU A 125 7.42 -8.26 -3.67
C LEU A 125 7.58 -6.91 -2.98
N LEU A 126 7.73 -5.83 -3.75
CA LEU A 126 7.89 -4.48 -3.21
C LEU A 126 6.63 -4.02 -2.44
N ILE A 127 5.45 -4.14 -3.06
CA ILE A 127 4.18 -3.71 -2.44
C ILE A 127 3.85 -4.58 -1.23
N GLY A 128 4.07 -5.90 -1.33
CA GLY A 128 3.89 -6.84 -0.23
C GLY A 128 4.76 -6.48 0.99
N ALA A 129 6.03 -6.16 0.76
CA ALA A 129 6.93 -5.73 1.83
C ALA A 129 6.49 -4.40 2.46
N CYS A 130 6.02 -3.43 1.66
CA CYS A 130 5.51 -2.15 2.18
C CYS A 130 4.27 -2.34 3.08
N ILE A 131 3.35 -3.22 2.68
CA ILE A 131 2.15 -3.55 3.48
C ILE A 131 2.57 -4.29 4.76
N ASN A 132 3.51 -5.23 4.67
CA ASN A 132 4.05 -5.96 5.80
C ASN A 132 4.68 -5.02 6.83
N TYR A 133 5.45 -4.00 6.40
CA TYR A 133 5.96 -2.95 7.29
C TYR A 133 4.83 -2.25 8.05
N ALA A 134 3.82 -1.75 7.32
CA ALA A 134 2.71 -1.03 7.94
C ALA A 134 1.92 -1.92 8.91
N PHE A 135 1.75 -3.19 8.58
CA PHE A 135 1.11 -4.17 9.45
C PHE A 135 1.92 -4.43 10.73
N ASN A 136 3.22 -4.67 10.60
CA ASN A 136 4.12 -4.90 11.73
C ASN A 136 4.22 -3.68 12.63
N ARG A 137 4.28 -2.46 12.05
CA ARG A 137 4.22 -1.20 12.79
C ARG A 137 2.94 -1.09 13.61
N LEU A 138 1.80 -1.41 12.98
CA LEU A 138 0.51 -1.34 13.65
C LEU A 138 0.38 -2.37 14.78
N LEU A 139 0.93 -3.56 14.59
CA LEU A 139 0.82 -4.68 15.54
C LEU A 139 1.80 -4.56 16.71
N MET A 140 3.04 -4.18 16.45
CA MET A 140 4.15 -4.24 17.42
C MET A 140 4.59 -2.88 17.94
N GLY A 141 4.12 -1.78 17.34
CA GLY A 141 4.62 -0.44 17.63
C GLY A 141 5.92 -0.11 16.87
N GLU A 142 6.44 1.09 17.10
CA GLU A 142 7.55 1.65 16.30
C GLU A 142 8.94 1.20 16.76
N SER A 143 9.11 0.82 18.02
CA SER A 143 10.42 0.44 18.60
C SER A 143 10.93 -0.92 18.14
N GLU A 144 10.04 -1.77 17.61
CA GLU A 144 10.33 -3.17 17.31
C GLU A 144 10.62 -3.44 15.82
N ILE A 145 10.63 -2.39 14.99
CA ILE A 145 10.87 -2.51 13.55
C ILE A 145 11.94 -1.51 13.10
N PRO A 146 12.66 -1.79 11.99
CA PRO A 146 13.60 -0.84 11.42
C PRO A 146 12.95 0.50 11.09
N GLU A 147 13.76 1.55 11.05
CA GLU A 147 13.26 2.84 10.57
C GLU A 147 12.75 2.73 9.14
N ARG A 148 11.74 3.54 8.80
CA ARG A 148 11.08 3.47 7.50
C ARG A 148 12.04 3.57 6.32
N GLY A 149 13.00 4.49 6.40
CA GLY A 149 13.99 4.70 5.35
C GLY A 149 14.93 3.52 5.19
N GLU A 150 15.36 2.92 6.30
CA GLU A 150 16.20 1.72 6.35
C GLU A 150 15.45 0.52 5.75
N TYR A 151 14.23 0.25 6.21
CA TYR A 151 13.40 -0.84 5.69
C TYR A 151 13.19 -0.72 4.17
N ALA A 152 12.86 0.49 3.68
CA ALA A 152 12.68 0.73 2.25
C ALA A 152 13.97 0.52 1.45
N ALA A 153 15.13 0.89 2.01
CA ALA A 153 16.42 0.66 1.35
C ALA A 153 16.78 -0.83 1.30
N ASP A 154 16.50 -1.57 2.37
CA ASP A 154 16.84 -2.99 2.47
C ASP A 154 15.97 -3.86 1.55
N ILE A 155 14.66 -3.62 1.49
CA ILE A 155 13.78 -4.36 0.56
C ILE A 155 14.20 -4.13 -0.90
N VAL A 156 14.58 -2.90 -1.25
CA VAL A 156 15.04 -2.59 -2.62
C VAL A 156 16.41 -3.22 -2.89
N ARG A 157 17.31 -3.27 -1.90
CA ARG A 157 18.60 -3.96 -2.03
C ARG A 157 18.41 -5.46 -2.27
N GLY A 158 17.42 -6.08 -1.62
CA GLY A 158 17.06 -7.48 -1.79
C GLY A 158 16.43 -7.83 -3.16
N ILE A 159 15.98 -6.84 -3.93
CA ILE A 159 15.45 -7.06 -5.28
C ILE A 159 16.62 -7.15 -6.27
N SER A 160 16.67 -8.25 -7.01
CA SER A 160 17.52 -8.39 -8.21
C SER A 160 16.89 -7.64 -9.38
N LEU A 161 17.69 -6.79 -10.05
CA LEU A 161 17.27 -5.98 -11.18
C LEU A 161 18.06 -6.31 -12.47
N GLY A 162 18.86 -7.39 -12.45
CA GLY A 162 19.83 -7.74 -13.49
C GLY A 162 21.23 -7.89 -12.93
#